data_AF-A0A5Q2FD21-F1
#
_entry.id   AF-A0A5Q2FD21-F1
#
_cell.length_a   1.000
_cell.length_b   1.000
_cell.length_c   1.000
_cell.angle_alpha   90.00
_cell.angle_beta   90.00
_cell.angle_gamma   90.00
#
_symmetry.space_group_name_H-M   'P 1'
#
loop_
_entity.id
_entity.type
_entity.pdbx_description
1 polymer ?
#
loop_
_entity_poly.entity_id
_entity_poly.type
_entity_poly.pdbx_seq_one_letter_code
_entity_poly.pdbx_strand_id
1 'polypeptide(L)'
;MTDDLHVSYRRTGGFAGLEMAAEAEGPELSGEVARIADGLLARDADTAGPGSGPPQGADRFTYVLEVTRREEHRTFSWSDAEIPEDVRPLLEELGKRSEPRRAG
;
A
#
# COMPACT_ATOMS: atom_id res chain seq x y z
N MET A 1 18.11 -6.49 8.38
CA MET A 1 18.28 -6.71 6.93
C MET A 1 16.93 -6.44 6.28
N THR A 2 16.76 -5.25 5.72
CA THR A 2 15.58 -4.80 4.95
C THR A 2 15.79 -4.98 3.44
N ASP A 3 16.92 -5.59 3.04
CA ASP A 3 17.31 -5.85 1.65
C ASP A 3 16.33 -6.73 0.85
N ASP A 4 15.49 -7.47 1.57
CA ASP A 4 14.50 -8.40 1.02
C ASP A 4 13.06 -7.86 1.15
N LEU A 5 12.91 -6.65 1.67
CA LEU A 5 11.59 -6.05 1.89
C LEU A 5 11.17 -5.31 0.62
N HIS A 6 10.11 -5.79 -0.04
CA HIS A 6 9.49 -5.14 -1.17
C HIS A 6 8.13 -4.58 -0.78
N VAL A 7 7.82 -3.35 -1.19
CA VAL A 7 6.54 -2.71 -0.92
C VAL A 7 5.93 -2.16 -2.20
N SER A 8 4.72 -2.61 -2.52
CA SER A 8 3.94 -2.10 -3.64
C SER A 8 2.73 -1.33 -3.12
N TYR A 9 2.51 -0.15 -3.67
CA TYR A 9 1.42 0.75 -3.30
C TYR A 9 0.57 1.09 -4.51
N ARG A 10 -0.74 1.04 -4.33
CA ARG A 10 -1.72 1.49 -5.31
C ARG A 10 -2.78 2.33 -4.64
N ARG A 11 -3.08 3.48 -5.22
CA ARG A 11 -4.24 4.30 -4.85
C ARG A 11 -5.12 4.49 -6.07
N THR A 12 -6.35 4.05 -5.95
CA THR A 12 -7.38 4.17 -6.98
C THR A 12 -8.56 4.97 -6.43
N GLY A 13 -9.21 5.78 -7.26
CA GLY A 13 -10.39 6.55 -6.87
C GLY A 13 -10.23 8.07 -7.03
N GLY A 14 -11.34 8.78 -6.86
CA GLY A 14 -11.48 10.21 -7.18
C GLY A 14 -12.08 10.48 -8.57
N PHE A 15 -12.42 11.75 -8.83
CA PHE A 15 -12.87 12.23 -10.14
C PHE A 15 -11.81 11.91 -11.21
N ALA A 16 -12.19 11.20 -12.27
CA ALA A 16 -11.37 10.76 -13.42
C ALA A 16 -10.68 9.39 -13.36
N GLY A 17 -10.82 8.60 -12.29
CA GLY A 17 -10.39 7.19 -12.28
C GLY A 17 -8.87 6.98 -12.47
N LEU A 18 -8.06 7.95 -12.05
CA LEU A 18 -6.60 7.85 -12.10
C LEU A 18 -6.09 6.83 -11.08
N GLU A 19 -5.26 5.90 -11.54
CA GLU A 19 -4.49 5.00 -10.67
C GLU A 19 -3.13 5.63 -10.40
N MET A 20 -2.77 5.76 -9.12
CA MET A 20 -1.42 6.12 -8.69
C MET A 20 -0.76 4.87 -8.16
N ALA A 21 0.44 4.55 -8.65
CA ALA A 21 1.19 3.38 -8.20
C ALA A 21 2.62 3.75 -7.83
N ALA A 22 3.17 3.08 -6.82
CA ALA A 22 4.57 3.16 -6.44
C ALA A 22 5.07 1.78 -6.04
N GLU A 23 6.34 1.51 -6.29
CA GLU A 23 7.04 0.30 -5.85
C GLU A 23 8.35 0.77 -5.22
N ALA A 24 8.72 0.18 -4.08
CA ALA A 24 9.93 0.55 -3.35
C ALA A 24 10.51 -0.64 -2.61
N GLU A 25 11.83 -0.75 -2.66
CA GLU A 25 12.60 -1.72 -1.89
C GLU A 25 12.98 -1.14 -0.51
N GLY A 26 13.18 -2.01 0.48
CA GLY A 26 13.54 -1.65 1.84
C GLY A 26 14.77 -0.75 1.99
N PRO A 27 15.85 -0.86 1.18
CA PRO A 27 16.95 0.13 1.19
C PRO A 27 16.56 1.49 0.62
N GLU A 28 15.49 1.60 -0.17
CA GLU A 28 15.00 2.86 -0.73
C GLU A 28 14.05 3.59 0.23
N LEU A 29 13.45 2.88 1.19
CA LEU A 29 12.56 3.43 2.20
C LEU A 29 13.33 4.11 3.32
N SER A 30 12.75 5.18 3.89
CA SER A 30 13.29 5.81 5.09
C SER A 30 13.32 4.79 6.25
N GLY A 31 14.31 4.84 7.13
CA GLY A 31 14.48 3.82 8.19
C GLY A 31 13.30 3.67 9.15
N GLU A 32 12.51 4.72 9.35
CA GLU A 32 11.23 4.66 10.09
C GLU A 32 10.14 3.95 9.25
N VAL A 33 9.98 4.35 8.00
CA VAL A 33 9.00 3.81 7.06
C VAL A 33 9.23 2.32 6.78
N ALA A 34 10.49 1.90 6.63
CA ALA A 34 10.85 0.50 6.47
C ALA A 34 10.48 -0.35 7.69
N ARG A 35 10.56 0.20 8.92
CA ARG A 35 10.10 -0.49 10.13
C ARG A 35 8.58 -0.62 10.19
N ILE A 36 7.85 0.37 9.69
CA ILE A 36 6.38 0.31 9.61
C ILE A 36 5.97 -0.80 8.65
N ALA A 37 6.58 -0.86 7.47
CA ALA A 37 6.35 -1.92 6.49
C ALA A 37 6.73 -3.31 7.05
N ASP A 38 7.90 -3.46 7.68
CA ASP A 38 8.28 -4.72 8.33
C ASP A 38 7.31 -5.12 9.46
N GLY A 39 6.83 -4.14 10.24
CA GLY A 39 5.83 -4.36 11.30
C GLY A 39 4.47 -4.79 10.78
N LEU A 40 4.10 -4.44 9.54
CA LEU A 40 2.87 -4.92 8.90
C LEU A 40 2.91 -6.42 8.63
N LEU A 41 4.07 -7.00 8.33
CA LEU A 41 4.21 -8.46 8.13
C LEU A 41 3.86 -9.25 9.40
N ALA A 42 4.14 -8.67 10.57
CA ALA A 42 3.83 -9.23 11.87
C ALA A 42 2.37 -9.03 12.31
N ARG A 43 1.59 -8.18 11.62
CA ARG A 43 0.15 -8.03 11.87
C ARG A 43 -0.62 -9.12 11.13
N ASP A 44 -1.67 -9.65 11.75
CA ASP A 44 -2.63 -10.50 11.05
C ASP A 44 -3.25 -9.70 9.89
N ALA A 45 -3.02 -10.16 8.66
CA ALA A 45 -3.58 -9.57 7.45
C ALA A 45 -5.08 -9.88 7.28
N ASP A 46 -5.83 -9.96 8.38
CA ASP A 46 -7.28 -10.23 8.39
C ASP A 46 -8.10 -9.08 7.75
N THR A 47 -7.43 -8.09 7.15
CA THR A 47 -8.01 -7.08 6.26
C THR A 47 -7.60 -7.35 4.81
N ALA A 48 -8.39 -8.24 4.19
CA ALA A 48 -8.49 -8.57 2.77
C ALA A 48 -7.45 -9.53 2.18
N GLY A 49 -7.79 -10.83 2.24
CA GLY A 49 -7.27 -11.83 1.31
C GLY A 49 -7.58 -11.50 -0.17
N PRO A 50 -7.05 -12.27 -1.12
CA PRO A 50 -7.19 -12.03 -2.56
C PRO A 50 -8.65 -12.17 -3.00
N GLY A 51 -9.41 -11.08 -2.87
CA GLY A 51 -10.84 -11.02 -3.13
C GLY A 51 -11.14 -9.91 -4.11
N SER A 52 -11.02 -10.25 -5.39
CA SER A 52 -11.73 -9.65 -6.51
C SER A 52 -13.12 -9.13 -6.10
N GLY A 53 -13.24 -7.83 -5.89
CA GLY A 53 -14.51 -7.16 -5.66
C GLY A 53 -14.34 -5.67 -5.92
N PRO A 54 -15.03 -5.08 -6.92
CA PRO A 54 -14.96 -3.65 -7.11
C PRO A 54 -15.46 -2.96 -5.83
N PRO A 55 -14.82 -1.88 -5.36
CA PRO A 55 -15.35 -1.11 -4.25
C PRO A 55 -16.77 -0.64 -4.62
N GLN A 56 -17.78 -1.19 -3.94
CA GLN A 56 -19.16 -0.74 -4.04
C GLN A 56 -19.28 0.57 -3.27
N GLY A 57 -18.87 1.65 -3.93
CA GLY A 57 -18.92 3.00 -3.41
C GLY A 57 -18.26 3.90 -4.42
N ALA A 58 -19.06 4.42 -5.36
CA ALA A 58 -18.66 5.54 -6.20
C ALA A 58 -18.11 6.65 -5.27
N ASP A 59 -16.96 7.22 -5.62
CA ASP A 59 -16.39 8.43 -5.01
C ASP A 59 -15.49 8.30 -3.76
N ARG A 60 -14.90 7.13 -3.45
CA ARG A 60 -13.88 7.04 -2.37
C ARG A 60 -12.52 6.55 -2.87
N PHE A 61 -11.44 7.17 -2.37
CA PHE A 61 -10.09 6.69 -2.58
C PHE A 61 -9.91 5.35 -1.85
N THR A 62 -9.43 4.36 -2.59
CA THR A 62 -9.02 3.04 -2.11
C THR A 62 -7.51 2.96 -2.15
N TYR A 63 -6.90 2.55 -1.04
CA TYR A 63 -5.48 2.39 -0.88
C TYR A 63 -5.18 0.90 -0.70
N VAL A 64 -4.35 0.36 -1.57
CA VAL A 64 -3.89 -1.02 -1.53
C VAL A 64 -2.38 -1.00 -1.30
N LEU A 65 -1.94 -1.76 -0.30
CA LEU A 65 -0.54 -1.90 0.05
C LEU A 65 -0.19 -3.38 0.10
N GLU A 66 0.86 -3.75 -0.62
CA GLU A 66 1.39 -5.10 -0.65
C GLU A 66 2.80 -5.04 -0.06
N VAL A 67 3.05 -5.85 0.96
CA VAL A 67 4.33 -5.94 1.63
C VAL A 67 4.81 -7.37 1.51
N THR A 68 5.98 -7.53 0.92
CA THR A 68 6.60 -8.84 0.69
C THR A 68 7.98 -8.86 1.31
N ARG A 69 8.29 -9.96 1.98
CA ARG A 69 9.64 -10.25 2.46
C ARG A 69 9.88 -11.75 2.37
N ARG A 70 10.83 -12.16 1.54
CA ARG A 70 11.13 -13.56 1.24
C ARG A 70 9.87 -14.31 0.79
N GLU A 71 9.36 -15.18 1.65
CA GLU A 71 8.17 -16.01 1.42
C GLU A 71 6.92 -15.43 2.09
N GLU A 72 7.06 -14.39 2.91
CA GLU A 72 5.95 -13.71 3.58
C GLU A 72 5.39 -12.61 2.69
N HIS A 73 4.14 -12.74 2.27
CA HIS A 73 3.41 -11.74 1.51
C HIS A 73 2.15 -11.35 2.28
N ARG A 74 1.96 -10.06 2.54
CA ARG A 74 0.72 -9.51 3.11
C ARG A 74 0.18 -8.41 2.21
N THR A 75 -1.12 -8.47 1.95
CA THR A 75 -1.86 -7.41 1.24
C THR A 75 -2.81 -6.77 2.23
N PHE A 76 -2.89 -5.44 2.17
CA PHE A 76 -3.79 -4.64 2.97
C PHE A 76 -4.58 -3.70 2.06
N SER A 77 -5.85 -3.51 2.38
CA SER A 77 -6.70 -2.54 1.71
C SER A 77 -7.45 -1.67 2.70
N TRP A 78 -7.49 -0.37 2.42
CA TRP A 78 -8.16 0.63 3.25
C TRP A 78 -8.88 1.66 2.39
N SER A 79 -10.02 2.14 2.88
CA SER A 79 -10.55 3.44 2.45
C SER A 79 -9.80 4.56 3.17
N ASP A 80 -9.83 5.79 2.63
CA ASP A 80 -9.21 6.98 3.24
C ASP A 80 -9.48 7.15 4.76
N ALA A 81 -10.73 6.89 5.18
CA ALA A 81 -11.17 7.00 6.57
C ALA A 81 -10.73 5.82 7.47
N GLU A 82 -10.25 4.72 6.88
CA GLU A 82 -9.92 3.46 7.57
C GLU A 82 -8.41 3.25 7.70
N ILE A 83 -7.59 4.15 7.13
CA ILE A 83 -6.13 4.08 7.21
C ILE A 83 -5.69 4.25 8.67
N PRO A 84 -4.98 3.27 9.26
CA PRO A 84 -4.42 3.40 10.60
C PRO A 84 -3.40 4.54 10.67
N GLU A 85 -3.40 5.28 11.78
CA GLU A 85 -2.48 6.43 11.97
C GLU A 85 -1.01 6.02 11.85
N ASP A 86 -0.65 4.82 12.35
CA ASP A 86 0.72 4.28 12.24
C ASP A 86 1.15 4.01 10.79
N VAL A 87 0.22 3.80 9.87
CA VAL A 87 0.50 3.43 8.47
C VAL A 87 0.54 4.66 7.55
N ARG A 88 -0.08 5.78 7.97
CA ARG A 88 -0.09 7.05 7.22
C ARG A 88 1.29 7.48 6.71
N PRO A 89 2.36 7.55 7.52
CA PRO A 89 3.66 8.01 7.03
C PRO A 89 4.24 7.13 5.91
N LEU A 90 3.96 5.81 5.92
CA LEU A 90 4.35 4.90 4.84
C LEU A 90 3.60 5.22 3.54
N LEU A 91 2.27 5.40 3.61
CA LEU A 91 1.46 5.76 2.44
C LEU A 91 1.78 7.17 1.91
N GLU A 92 2.14 8.12 2.77
CA GLU A 92 2.56 9.46 2.37
C GLU A 92 3.91 9.45 1.64
N GLU A 93 4.89 8.67 2.12
CA GLU A 93 6.18 8.52 1.45
C GLU A 93 6.01 7.82 0.09
N LEU A 94 5.25 6.72 0.04
CA LEU A 94 4.94 6.03 -1.22
C LEU A 94 4.09 6.89 -2.16
N GLY A 95 3.15 7.66 -1.62
CA GLY A 95 2.32 8.60 -2.39
C GLY A 95 3.14 9.71 -3.05
N LYS A 96 4.19 10.22 -2.40
CA LYS A 96 5.13 11.19 -3.00
C LYS A 96 5.95 10.59 -4.14
N ARG A 97 6.22 9.28 -4.07
CA ARG A 97 6.92 8.51 -5.12
C ARG A 97 5.99 8.00 -6.21
N SER A 98 4.69 7.99 -5.94
CA SER A 98 3.71 7.40 -6.85
C SER A 98 3.55 8.22 -8.11
N GLU A 99 3.49 7.51 -9.22
CA GLU A 99 3.30 8.08 -10.54
C GLU A 99 1.92 7.68 -11.07
N PRO A 100 1.26 8.55 -11.86
CA PRO A 100 0.01 8.19 -12.49
C PRO A 100 0.23 7.05 -13.48
N ARG A 101 -0.30 5.86 -13.15
CA ARG A 101 -0.34 4.71 -14.04
C ARG A 101 -1.51 4.90 -15.00
N ARG A 102 -1.24 4.95 -16.30
CA ARG A 102 -2.31 4.86 -17.30
C ARG A 102 -2.82 3.43 -17.29
N ALA A 103 -4.08 3.23 -16.93
CA ALA A 103 -4.80 2.00 -17.24
C ALA A 103 -4.85 1.87 -18.77
N GLY A 104 -3.98 1.01 -19.31
CA GLY A 104 -3.88 0.72 -20.75
C GLY A 104 -4.82 -0.41 -21.15
#